data_AF-A0A368TL52-F1
#
_entry.id   AF-A0A368TL52-F1
#
_cell.length_a   1.000
_cell.length_b   1.000
_cell.length_c   1.000
_cell.angle_alpha   90.00
_cell.angle_beta   90.00
_cell.angle_gamma   90.00
#
_symmetry.space_group_name_H-M   'P 1'
#
loop_
_entity.id
_entity.type
_entity.pdbx_description
1 polymer ?
#
loop_
_entity_poly.entity_id
_entity_poly.type
_entity_poly.pdbx_seq_one_letter_code
_entity_poly.pdbx_strand_id
1 'polypeptide(L)' 'MKMAKICKRCGKKLSLFSSSDNLCKECKSAFDAEIAKVENEIIANQVVSDQQLDLLKQQKKGSLIKQYFRIYNRFEA' A
#
# COMPACT_ATOMS: atom_id res chain seq x y z
N MET A 1 -26.40 -18.49 9.40
CA MET A 1 -26.50 -17.70 8.14
C MET A 1 -25.08 -17.23 7.76
N LYS A 2 -24.55 -17.60 6.59
CA LYS A 2 -23.25 -17.06 6.12
C LYS A 2 -23.48 -15.64 5.60
N MET A 3 -22.91 -14.64 6.25
CA MET A 3 -22.99 -13.25 5.81
C MET A 3 -22.29 -13.09 4.45
N ALA A 4 -22.95 -12.40 3.52
CA ALA A 4 -22.35 -12.05 2.24
C ALA A 4 -21.19 -11.07 2.48
N LYS A 5 -20.03 -11.30 1.86
CA LYS A 5 -18.96 -10.30 1.84
C LYS A 5 -19.43 -9.11 0.99
N ILE A 6 -19.19 -7.90 1.48
CA ILE A 6 -19.61 -6.65 0.82
C ILE A 6 -18.37 -5.77 0.64
N CYS A 7 -18.31 -5.05 -0.49
CA CYS A 7 -17.27 -4.07 -0.75
C CYS A 7 -17.39 -2.90 0.24
N LYS A 8 -16.34 -2.64 1.01
CA LYS A 8 -16.32 -1.53 1.98
C LYS A 8 -16.44 -0.14 1.32
N ARG A 9 -16.04 -0.01 0.06
CA ARG A 9 -16.01 1.28 -0.66
C ARG A 9 -17.31 1.58 -1.41
N CYS A 10 -17.95 0.57 -2.01
CA CYS A 10 -19.11 0.79 -2.89
C CYS A 10 -20.36 -0.05 -2.54
N GLY A 11 -20.32 -0.87 -1.49
CA GLY A 11 -21.47 -1.67 -1.06
C GLY A 11 -21.85 -2.83 -1.99
N LYS A 12 -21.14 -3.05 -3.11
CA LYS A 12 -21.37 -4.21 -4.00
C LYS A 12 -21.08 -5.53 -3.28
N LYS A 13 -21.91 -6.54 -3.51
CA LYS A 13 -21.70 -7.91 -3.02
C LYS A 13 -20.44 -8.51 -3.66
N LEU A 14 -19.56 -9.07 -2.83
CA LEU A 14 -18.32 -9.69 -3.26
C LEU A 14 -18.51 -11.20 -3.47
N SER A 15 -17.77 -11.74 -4.43
CA SER A 15 -17.62 -13.20 -4.59
C SER A 15 -16.93 -13.79 -3.35
N LEU A 16 -17.23 -15.04 -3.02
CA LEU A 16 -16.60 -15.74 -1.89
C LEU A 16 -15.06 -15.83 -2.02
N PHE A 17 -14.56 -15.72 -3.25
CA PHE A 17 -13.14 -15.72 -3.59
C PHE A 17 -12.51 -14.31 -3.68
N SER A 18 -13.23 -13.25 -3.31
CA SER A 18 -12.66 -11.90 -3.31
C SER A 18 -11.53 -11.78 -2.28
N SER A 19 -10.46 -11.09 -2.66
CA SER A 19 -9.26 -10.84 -1.84
C SER A 19 -9.57 -10.32 -0.43
N SER A 20 -8.60 -10.48 0.48
CA SER A 20 -8.62 -10.10 1.90
C SER A 20 -9.08 -8.68 2.20
N ASP A 21 -8.98 -7.78 1.23
CA ASP A 21 -9.09 -6.33 1.43
C ASP A 21 -10.55 -5.84 1.48
N ASN A 22 -11.53 -6.73 1.32
CA ASN A 22 -12.96 -6.41 1.26
C ASN A 22 -13.31 -5.30 0.24
N LEU A 23 -12.57 -5.24 -0.86
CA LEU A 23 -12.83 -4.36 -2.00
C LEU A 23 -13.25 -5.20 -3.22
N CYS A 24 -14.18 -4.68 -4.02
CA CYS A 24 -14.47 -5.27 -5.33
C CYS A 24 -13.34 -4.95 -6.32
N LYS A 25 -13.28 -5.69 -7.44
CA LYS A 25 -12.22 -5.53 -8.44
C LYS A 25 -12.07 -4.08 -8.91
N GLU A 26 -13.17 -3.41 -9.22
CA GLU A 26 -13.18 -2.00 -9.65
C GLU A 26 -12.62 -1.07 -8.56
N CYS A 27 -13.10 -1.21 -7.32
CA CYS A 27 -12.62 -0.38 -6.21
C CYS A 27 -11.16 -0.66 -5.84
N LYS A 28 -10.70 -1.91 -6.01
CA LYS A 28 -9.30 -2.26 -5.83
C LYS A 28 -8.43 -1.61 -6.90
N SER A 29 -8.80 -1.71 -8.17
CA SER A 29 -8.06 -1.04 -9.25
C SER A 29 -8.03 0.48 -9.08
N ALA A 30 -9.13 1.10 -8.65
CA ALA A 30 -9.15 2.53 -8.36
C ALA A 30 -8.24 2.90 -7.17
N PHE A 31 -8.26 2.11 -6.11
CA PHE A 31 -7.39 2.30 -4.94
C PHE A 31 -5.90 2.13 -5.29
N ASP A 32 -5.57 1.08 -6.05
CA ASP A 32 -4.20 0.84 -6.52
C ASP A 32 -3.72 1.99 -7.42
N ALA A 33 -4.60 2.55 -8.26
CA ALA A 33 -4.29 3.71 -9.09
C ALA A 33 -4.06 5.00 -8.26
N GLU A 34 -4.86 5.21 -7.20
CA GLU A 34 -4.68 6.31 -6.24
C GLU A 34 -3.33 6.20 -5.53
N ILE A 35 -2.98 5.01 -5.05
CA ILE A 35 -1.66 4.74 -4.44
C ILE A 35 -0.54 5.03 -5.44
N ALA A 36 -0.61 4.46 -6.65
CA ALA A 36 0.43 4.64 -7.65
C ALA A 36 0.65 6.11 -8.02
N LYS A 37 -0.42 6.93 -8.03
CA LYS A 37 -0.30 8.37 -8.27
C LYS A 37 0.52 9.05 -7.18
N VAL A 38 0.19 8.78 -5.91
CA VAL A 38 0.91 9.36 -4.76
C VAL A 38 2.36 8.85 -4.70
N GLU A 39 2.59 7.57 -4.99
CA GLU A 39 3.94 6.99 -5.08
C GLU A 39 4.79 7.73 -6.12
N ASN A 40 4.24 7.98 -7.32
CA ASN A 40 4.96 8.70 -8.37
C ASN A 40 5.25 10.15 -7.98
N GLU A 41 4.33 10.84 -7.29
CA GLU A 41 4.57 12.19 -6.79
C GLU A 41 5.66 12.21 -5.70
N ILE A 42 5.70 11.23 -4.80
CA ILE A 42 6.75 11.10 -3.80
C ILE A 42 8.10 10.83 -4.47
N ILE A 43 8.16 9.89 -5.41
CA ILE A 43 9.39 9.53 -6.14
C ILE A 43 9.91 10.72 -6.93
N ALA A 44 9.03 11.46 -7.62
CA ALA A 44 9.43 12.61 -8.43
C ALA A 44 10.00 13.76 -7.60
N ASN A 45 9.58 13.90 -6.34
CA ASN A 45 10.01 14.99 -5.46
C ASN A 45 11.12 14.57 -4.47
N GLN A 46 11.46 13.29 -4.37
CA GLN A 46 12.54 12.84 -3.51
C GLN A 46 13.89 12.86 -4.22
N VAL A 47 14.84 13.57 -3.63
CA VAL A 47 16.27 13.41 -3.95
C VAL A 47 16.82 12.34 -3.01
N VAL A 48 17.00 11.13 -3.53
CA VAL A 48 17.66 10.03 -2.80
C VAL A 48 19.14 10.03 -3.18
N SER A 49 20.03 10.10 -2.20
CA SER A 49 21.48 10.01 -2.47
C SER A 49 21.92 8.56 -2.73
N ASP A 50 23.03 8.38 -3.44
CA ASP A 50 23.61 7.05 -3.67
C ASP A 50 23.91 6.31 -2.36
N GLN A 51 24.34 7.05 -1.33
CA GLN A 51 24.55 6.50 0.01
C GLN A 51 23.25 5.96 0.64
N GLN A 52 22.11 6.63 0.44
CA GLN A 52 20.81 6.16 0.92
C GLN A 52 20.33 4.93 0.13
N LEU A 53 20.57 4.88 -1.18
CA LEU A 53 20.26 3.72 -2.01
C LEU A 53 21.05 2.49 -1.56
N ASP A 54 22.34 2.65 -1.26
CA ASP A 54 23.18 1.53 -0.84
C ASP A 54 22.79 1.00 0.55
N LEU A 55 22.36 1.87 1.46
CA LEU A 55 21.78 1.46 2.75
C LEU A 55 20.48 0.65 2.58
N LEU A 56 19.71 0.89 1.52
CA LEU A 56 18.49 0.12 1.23
C LEU A 56 18.80 -1.23 0.59
N LYS A 57 19.76 -1.29 -0.36
CA LYS A 57 20.12 -2.52 -1.09
C LYS A 57 20.69 -3.62 -0.18
N GLN A 58 21.38 -3.25 0.90
CA GLN A 58 22.03 -4.21 1.80
C GLN A 58 21.07 -4.93 2.76
N GLN A 59 19.80 -4.53 2.80
CA GLN A 59 18.86 -5.02 3.80
C GLN A 59 17.93 -6.14 3.30
N LYS A 60 17.58 -7.04 4.21
CA LYS A 60 16.54 -8.05 3.95
C LYS A 60 15.16 -7.38 3.83
N LYS A 61 14.35 -7.84 2.87
CA LYS A 61 13.00 -7.31 2.57
C LYS A 61 12.12 -7.13 3.82
N GLY A 62 12.14 -8.09 4.75
CA GLY A 62 11.35 -8.00 5.99
C GLY A 62 11.80 -6.89 6.95
N SER A 63 13.11 -6.60 6.98
CA SER A 63 13.65 -5.49 7.78
C SER A 63 13.31 -4.13 7.17
N LEU A 64 13.32 -4.02 5.84
CA LEU A 64 12.95 -2.80 5.12
C LEU A 64 11.51 -2.37 5.44
N ILE A 65 10.55 -3.30 5.40
CA ILE A 65 9.14 -2.98 5.73
C ILE A 65 9.03 -2.41 7.16
N LYS A 66 9.69 -3.05 8.14
CA LYS A 66 9.70 -2.56 9.52
C LYS A 66 10.34 -1.19 9.64
N GLN A 67 11.43 -0.95 8.92
CA GLN A 67 12.12 0.34 8.93
C GLN A 67 11.24 1.44 8.32
N TYR A 68 10.62 1.21 7.16
CA TYR A 68 9.69 2.15 6.53
C TYR A 68 8.55 2.53 7.50
N PHE A 69 7.93 1.55 8.16
CA PHE A 69 6.88 1.81 9.12
C PHE A 69 7.35 2.66 10.31
N ARG A 70 8.55 2.38 10.85
CA ARG A 70 9.13 3.17 11.95
C ARG A 70 9.47 4.61 11.53
N ILE A 71 9.92 4.81 10.28
CA ILE A 71 10.21 6.14 9.74
C ILE A 71 8.90 6.91 9.56
N TYR A 72 7.89 6.30 8.94
CA TYR A 72 6.57 6.89 8.75
C TYR A 72 5.97 7.38 10.08
N ASN A 73 5.96 6.53 11.11
CA ASN A 73 5.42 6.86 12.43
C ASN A 73 6.15 8.02 13.13
N ARG A 74 7.38 8.37 12.72
CA ARG A 74 8.08 9.55 13.26
C ARG A 74 7.58 10.87 12.68
N PHE A 75 6.96 10.83 11.50
CA PHE A 75 6.39 12.01 10.86
C PHE A 75 4.91 12.22 11.19
N GLU A 76 4.21 11.18 11.67
CA GLU A 76 2.83 11.30 12.17
C GLU A 76 2.73 11.69 13.65
N ALA A 77 3.84 11.69 14.39
CA ALA A 77 3.92 12.07 15.81
C ALA A 77 4.17 13.56 15.98
#